data_AF-A0A7V9FNF6-F1
#
_entry.id   AF-A0A7V9FNF6-F1
#
_cell.length_a   1.000
_cell.length_b   1.000
_cell.length_c   1.000
_cell.angle_alpha   90.00
_cell.angle_beta   90.00
_cell.angle_gamma   90.00
#
_symmetry.space_group_name_H-M   'P 1'
#
loop_
_entity.id
_entity.type
_entity.pdbx_description
1 polymer ?
#
loop_
_entity_poly.entity_id
_entity_poly.type
_entity_poly.pdbx_seq_one_letter_code
_entity_poly.pdbx_strand_id
1 'polypeptide(L)'
;MDRRLLEESLSGSWLSTRLGIGTQRLDTMRRGGELLGVRRPGGQDYLYPAWQFAPDGKPLPVVPRLVAAARAAGLSDDRLYAVLTSRAGISGRDRLVDALREGREDYVLSVVRNGG
;
A
#
# COMPACT_ATOMS: atom_id res chain seq x y z
N MET A 1 -4.21 -0.14 -16.96
CA MET A 1 -3.15 -1.11 -17.35
C MET A 1 -1.96 -0.87 -16.44
N ASP A 2 -2.04 -1.35 -15.20
CA ASP A 2 -1.12 -0.99 -14.11
C ASP A 2 0.16 -1.84 -14.14
N ARG A 3 0.92 -1.73 -15.22
CA ARG A 3 2.22 -2.41 -15.37
C ARG A 3 3.17 -2.08 -14.21
N ARG A 4 3.08 -0.86 -13.68
CA ARG A 4 3.86 -0.41 -12.51
C ARG A 4 3.48 -1.12 -11.21
N LEU A 5 2.20 -1.42 -10.99
CA LEU A 5 1.80 -2.20 -9.82
C LEU A 5 2.49 -3.57 -9.86
N LEU A 6 2.64 -4.17 -11.04
CA LEU A 6 3.33 -5.46 -11.18
C LEU A 6 4.84 -5.37 -11.00
N GLU A 7 5.47 -4.26 -11.38
CA GLU A 7 6.92 -4.05 -11.25
C GLU A 7 7.34 -3.64 -9.83
N GLU A 8 6.51 -2.83 -9.16
CA GLU A 8 6.81 -2.28 -7.84
C GLU A 8 6.14 -3.08 -6.71
N SER A 9 5.35 -4.12 -7.00
CA SER A 9 4.69 -4.95 -5.98
C SER A 9 5.16 -6.39 -6.00
N LEU A 10 5.09 -6.98 -4.82
CA LEU A 10 5.49 -8.34 -4.52
C LEU A 10 4.25 -9.23 -4.46
N SER A 11 4.38 -10.46 -4.94
CA SER A 11 3.30 -11.45 -4.82
C SER A 11 3.18 -11.94 -3.37
N GLY A 12 1.97 -12.31 -2.96
CA GLY A 12 1.75 -12.87 -1.62
C GLY A 12 2.59 -14.12 -1.35
N SER A 13 2.82 -14.95 -2.36
CA SER A 13 3.67 -16.15 -2.24
C SER A 13 5.14 -15.78 -1.96
N TRP A 14 5.69 -14.79 -2.66
CA TRP A 14 7.06 -14.32 -2.41
C TRP A 14 7.19 -13.69 -1.02
N LEU A 15 6.20 -12.89 -0.63
CA LEU A 15 6.18 -12.22 0.67
C LEU A 15 6.06 -13.22 1.83
N SER A 16 5.24 -14.26 1.67
CA SER A 16 5.12 -15.36 2.63
C SER A 16 6.47 -16.05 2.83
N THR A 17 7.17 -16.38 1.75
CA THR A 17 8.51 -16.98 1.79
C THR A 17 9.54 -16.04 2.42
N ARG A 18 9.55 -14.76 2.04
CA ARG A 18 10.52 -13.78 2.54
C ARG A 18 10.36 -13.49 4.04
N LEU A 19 9.13 -13.39 4.51
CA LEU A 19 8.83 -13.14 5.92
C LEU A 19 8.86 -14.43 6.75
N GLY A 20 8.95 -15.60 6.12
CA GLY A 20 8.84 -16.90 6.80
C GLY A 20 7.46 -17.12 7.45
N ILE A 21 6.42 -16.43 6.96
CA ILE A 21 5.05 -16.55 7.49
C ILE A 21 4.18 -17.35 6.52
N GLY A 22 3.28 -18.17 7.05
CA GLY A 22 2.30 -18.87 6.22
C GLY A 22 1.36 -17.90 5.51
N THR A 23 0.84 -18.30 4.36
CA THR A 23 -0.15 -17.53 3.56
C THR A 23 -1.37 -17.13 4.39
N GLN A 24 -1.79 -17.98 5.33
CA GLN A 24 -2.89 -17.68 6.25
C GLN A 24 -2.56 -16.52 7.21
N ARG A 25 -1.33 -16.45 7.72
CA ARG A 25 -0.89 -15.33 8.56
C ARG A 25 -0.78 -14.05 7.74
N LEU A 26 -0.28 -14.15 6.50
CA LEU A 26 -0.26 -13.01 5.59
C LEU A 26 -1.67 -12.49 5.30
N ASP A 27 -2.64 -13.38 5.09
CA ASP A 27 -4.05 -13.01 4.89
C ASP A 27 -4.65 -12.35 6.14
N THR A 28 -4.33 -12.86 7.34
CA THR A 28 -4.74 -12.23 8.61
C THR A 28 -4.19 -10.82 8.74
N MET A 29 -2.90 -10.60 8.44
CA MET A 29 -2.29 -9.26 8.49
C MET A 29 -2.97 -8.30 7.49
N ARG A 30 -3.20 -8.76 6.26
CA ARG A 30 -3.94 -7.98 5.26
C ARG A 30 -5.36 -7.64 5.72
N ARG A 31 -6.11 -8.62 6.24
CA ARG A 31 -7.48 -8.41 6.76
C ARG A 31 -7.48 -7.47 7.96
N GLY A 32 -6.52 -7.62 8.86
CA GLY A 32 -6.30 -6.74 10.01
C GLY A 32 -5.91 -5.31 9.63
N GLY A 33 -5.57 -5.07 8.37
CA GLY A 33 -5.12 -3.78 7.88
C GLY A 33 -3.66 -3.47 8.24
N GLU A 34 -2.88 -4.47 8.66
CA GLU A 34 -1.44 -4.33 8.90
C GLU A 34 -0.65 -4.18 7.60
N LEU A 35 -1.21 -4.68 6.49
CA LEU A 35 -0.60 -4.65 5.16
C LEU A 35 -1.60 -4.14 4.14
N LEU A 36 -1.12 -3.35 3.18
CA LEU A 36 -1.89 -2.98 2.00
C LEU A 36 -1.80 -4.11 0.97
N GLY A 37 -2.94 -4.75 0.71
CA GLY A 37 -3.08 -5.77 -0.32
C GLY A 37 -3.94 -5.25 -1.47
N VAL A 38 -3.32 -5.01 -2.62
CA VAL A 38 -3.99 -4.47 -3.81
C VAL A 38 -4.38 -5.61 -4.72
N ARG A 39 -5.65 -5.68 -5.15
CA ARG A 39 -6.09 -6.73 -6.06
C ARG A 39 -5.43 -6.55 -7.42
N ARG A 40 -4.81 -7.62 -7.94
CA ARG A 40 -4.19 -7.59 -9.27
C ARG A 40 -5.27 -7.35 -10.34
N PRO A 41 -5.10 -6.37 -11.25
CA PRO A 41 -6.02 -6.20 -12.36
C PRO A 41 -5.98 -7.44 -13.27
N GLY A 42 -7.14 -8.06 -13.48
CA GLY A 42 -7.26 -9.29 -14.27
C GLY A 42 -6.87 -10.58 -13.54
N GLY A 43 -6.64 -10.53 -12.22
CA GLY A 43 -6.29 -11.71 -11.40
C GLY A 43 -7.09 -11.80 -10.10
N GLN A 44 -7.03 -12.97 -9.46
CA GLN A 44 -7.57 -13.20 -8.11
C GLN A 44 -6.53 -12.92 -7.02
N ASP A 45 -5.26 -12.79 -7.40
CA ASP A 45 -4.14 -12.56 -6.48
C ASP A 45 -4.11 -11.14 -5.92
N TYR A 46 -3.56 -11.03 -4.72
CA TYR A 46 -3.22 -9.76 -4.09
C TYR A 46 -1.73 -9.48 -4.28
N LEU A 47 -1.45 -8.23 -4.64
CA LEU A 47 -0.13 -7.66 -4.78
C LEU A 47 0.15 -6.74 -3.59
N TYR A 48 1.37 -6.83 -3.08
CA TYR A 48 1.84 -6.10 -1.91
C TYR A 48 2.91 -5.12 -2.36
N PRO A 49 2.61 -3.81 -2.40
CA PRO A 49 3.56 -2.83 -2.91
C PRO A 49 4.87 -2.84 -2.11
N ALA A 50 6.02 -2.90 -2.80
CA ALA A 50 7.33 -3.02 -2.16
C ALA A 50 7.69 -1.78 -1.32
N TRP A 51 7.18 -0.61 -1.70
CA TRP A 51 7.38 0.65 -0.95
C TRP A 51 6.84 0.59 0.48
N GLN A 52 5.87 -0.31 0.76
CA GLN A 52 5.29 -0.45 2.08
C GLN A 52 6.24 -1.17 3.05
N PHE A 53 7.31 -1.80 2.55
CA PHE A 53 8.31 -2.48 3.35
C PHE A 53 9.56 -1.60 3.49
N ALA A 54 10.07 -1.52 4.70
CA ALA A 54 11.39 -0.97 4.97
C ALA A 54 12.49 -1.90 4.41
N PRO A 55 13.75 -1.42 4.31
CA PRO A 55 14.88 -2.22 3.85
C PRO A 55 15.11 -3.50 4.67
N ASP A 56 14.70 -3.49 5.94
CA ASP A 56 14.73 -4.65 6.85
C ASP A 56 13.65 -5.71 6.54
N GLY A 57 12.79 -5.44 5.55
CA GLY A 57 11.70 -6.31 5.13
C GLY A 57 10.44 -6.20 5.98
N LYS A 58 10.39 -5.30 6.98
CA LYS A 58 9.20 -5.11 7.81
C LYS A 58 8.25 -4.08 7.18
N PRO A 59 6.94 -4.23 7.34
CA PRO A 59 6.01 -3.19 6.91
C PRO A 59 6.26 -1.89 7.66
N LEU A 60 6.20 -0.76 6.96
CA LEU A 60 6.36 0.56 7.54
C LEU A 60 5.23 0.82 8.55
N PRO A 61 5.50 1.43 9.71
CA PRO A 61 4.50 1.69 10.74
C PRO A 61 3.37 2.63 10.27
N VAL A 62 3.60 3.38 9.20
CA VAL A 62 2.60 4.22 8.55
C VAL A 62 1.55 3.42 7.77
N VAL A 63 1.85 2.22 7.29
CA VAL A 63 0.94 1.37 6.49
C VAL A 63 -0.35 1.06 7.25
N PRO A 64 -0.32 0.51 8.49
CA PRO A 64 -1.55 0.27 9.23
C PRO A 64 -2.33 1.55 9.52
N ARG A 65 -1.65 2.69 9.69
CA ARG A 65 -2.31 4.00 9.87
C ARG A 65 -3.04 4.44 8.59
N LEU A 66 -2.42 4.26 7.43
CA LEU A 66 -3.02 4.59 6.13
C LEU A 66 -4.23 3.69 5.84
N VAL A 67 -4.12 2.38 6.05
CA VAL A 67 -5.23 1.45 5.85
C VAL A 67 -6.37 1.75 6.82
N ALA A 68 -6.08 2.02 8.09
CA ALA A 68 -7.09 2.42 9.06
C ALA A 68 -7.77 3.74 8.67
N ALA A 69 -7.01 4.75 8.23
CA ALA A 69 -7.55 6.02 7.78
C ALA A 69 -8.44 5.87 6.53
N ALA A 70 -8.01 5.08 5.55
CA ALA A 70 -8.79 4.78 4.36
C ALA A 70 -10.10 4.06 4.72
N ARG A 71 -10.04 3.02 5.56
CA ARG A 71 -11.24 2.31 6.02
C ARG A 71 -12.20 3.21 6.79
N ALA A 72 -11.66 4.09 7.64
CA ALA A 72 -12.46 5.08 8.37
C ALA A 72 -13.17 6.06 7.41
N ALA A 73 -12.56 6.37 6.27
CA ALA A 73 -13.14 7.19 5.21
C ALA A 73 -14.00 6.38 4.20
N GLY A 74 -14.14 5.05 4.36
CA GLY A 74 -14.89 4.19 3.45
C GLY A 74 -14.14 3.83 2.14
N LEU A 75 -12.83 4.06 2.09
CA LEU A 75 -11.98 3.75 0.93
C LEU A 75 -11.47 2.30 1.01
N SER A 76 -11.61 1.59 -0.10
CA SER A 76 -11.02 0.27 -0.30
C SER A 76 -9.48 0.34 -0.45
N ASP A 77 -8.80 -0.78 -0.19
CA ASP A 77 -7.34 -0.90 -0.32
C ASP A 77 -6.85 -0.56 -1.75
N ASP A 78 -7.62 -0.91 -2.79
CA ASP A 78 -7.31 -0.56 -4.18
C ASP A 78 -7.40 0.95 -4.44
N ARG A 79 -8.40 1.62 -3.84
CA ARG A 79 -8.56 3.07 -3.95
C ARG A 79 -7.46 3.79 -3.18
N LEU A 80 -7.12 3.32 -1.99
CA LEU A 80 -5.98 3.83 -1.22
C LEU A 80 -4.69 3.75 -2.05
N TYR A 81 -4.40 2.59 -2.65
CA TYR A 81 -3.25 2.45 -3.54
C TYR A 81 -3.31 3.42 -4.73
N ALA A 82 -4.47 3.55 -5.37
CA ALA A 82 -4.65 4.47 -6.49
C ALA A 82 -4.39 5.93 -6.06
N VAL A 83 -4.85 6.36 -4.88
CA VAL A 83 -4.56 7.71 -4.35
C VAL A 83 -3.07 7.87 -4.10
N LEU A 84 -2.43 6.91 -3.41
CA LEU A 84 -1.01 6.99 -3.06
C LEU A 84 -0.08 7.00 -4.30
N THR A 85 -0.46 6.26 -5.33
CA THR A 85 0.29 6.21 -6.60
C THR A 85 -0.16 7.26 -7.61
N SER A 86 -1.28 7.93 -7.35
CA SER A 86 -1.72 9.08 -8.11
C SER A 86 -0.73 10.22 -7.93
N ARG A 87 -0.56 11.00 -9.01
CA ARG A 87 0.24 12.22 -8.98
C ARG A 87 -0.52 13.25 -8.15
N ALA A 88 0.13 13.79 -7.13
CA ALA A 88 -0.43 14.87 -6.34
C ALA A 88 -0.40 16.18 -7.16
N GLY A 89 -1.44 16.42 -7.95
CA GLY A 89 -1.74 17.73 -8.57
C GLY A 89 -1.15 18.01 -9.95
N ILE A 90 -1.67 19.09 -10.56
CA ILE A 90 -1.45 19.54 -11.95
C ILE A 90 0.03 19.88 -12.26
N SER A 91 0.85 20.13 -11.23
CA SER A 91 2.29 20.44 -11.35
C SER A 91 3.21 19.45 -10.60
N GLY A 92 2.65 18.40 -9.97
CA GLY A 92 3.40 17.49 -9.11
C GLY A 92 4.15 16.43 -9.93
N ARG A 93 5.48 16.53 -9.97
CA ARG A 93 6.33 15.46 -10.52
C ARG A 93 6.42 14.25 -9.58
N ASP A 94 6.14 14.45 -8.29
CA ASP A 94 6.35 13.46 -7.24
C ASP A 94 5.02 12.87 -6.72
N ARG A 95 5.01 11.56 -6.46
CA ARG A 95 3.83 10.82 -6.01
C ARG A 95 3.69 10.94 -4.49
N LEU A 96 2.51 10.64 -3.96
CA LEU A 96 2.31 10.56 -2.50
C LEU A 96 3.20 9.49 -1.86
N VAL A 97 3.52 8.41 -2.58
CA VAL A 97 4.52 7.42 -2.14
C VAL A 97 5.94 7.98 -2.02
N ASP A 98 6.30 8.98 -2.81
CA ASP A 98 7.62 9.63 -2.72
C ASP A 98 7.66 10.54 -1.49
N ALA A 99 6.59 11.29 -1.25
CA ALA A 99 6.41 12.07 -0.02
C ALA A 99 6.47 11.18 1.24
N LEU A 100 5.90 9.96 1.18
CA LEU A 100 6.00 8.98 2.26
C LEU A 100 7.45 8.59 2.55
N ARG A 101 8.26 8.36 1.50
CA ARG A 101 9.68 8.02 1.60
C ARG A 101 10.54 9.16 2.14
N GLU A 102 10.15 10.40 1.86
CA GLU A 102 10.77 11.61 2.40
C GLU A 102 10.40 11.87 3.87
N GLY A 103 9.59 11.01 4.50
CA GLY A 103 9.13 11.18 5.88
C GLY A 103 7.94 12.13 6.03
N ARG A 104 7.30 12.54 4.93
CA ARG A 104 6.09 13.38 4.93
C ARG A 104 4.82 12.54 5.14
N GLU A 105 4.86 11.59 6.08
CA GLU A 105 3.77 10.67 6.37
C GLU A 105 2.49 11.37 6.85
N ASP A 106 2.63 12.46 7.62
CA ASP A 106 1.49 13.24 8.12
C ASP A 106 0.71 13.91 6.98
N TYR A 107 1.44 14.46 5.99
CA TYR A 107 0.85 15.01 4.77
C TYR A 107 0.08 13.95 3.99
N VAL A 108 0.67 12.77 3.80
CA VAL A 108 0.02 11.65 3.12
C VAL A 108 -1.25 11.22 3.85
N LEU A 109 -1.20 11.10 5.18
CA LEU A 109 -2.36 10.76 6.01
C LEU A 109 -3.46 11.81 5.95
N SER A 110 -3.11 13.10 5.86
CA SER A 110 -4.07 14.20 5.67
C SER A 110 -4.79 14.07 4.32
N VAL A 111 -4.05 13.80 3.25
CA VAL A 111 -4.62 13.63 1.90
C VAL A 111 -5.52 12.41 1.82
N VAL A 112 -5.13 11.27 2.42
CA VAL A 112 -5.98 10.07 2.45
C VAL A 112 -7.29 10.31 3.22
N ARG A 113 -7.25 11.10 4.30
CA ARG A 113 -8.44 11.45 5.07
C ARG A 113 -9.37 12.43 4.36
N ASN A 114 -8.83 13.36 3.58
CA ASN A 114 -9.61 14.38 2.88
C ASN A 114 -10.00 14.01 1.44
N GLY A 115 -9.31 13.03 0.83
CA GLY A 115 -9.50 12.63 -0.57
C GLY A 115 -10.51 11.51 -0.79
N GLY A 116 -11.41 11.28 0.19
CA GLY A 116 -12.49 10.30 0.13
C GLY A 116 -13.76 10.85 -0.51
#